data_AF-A0A1Z9KEL3-F1
#
_entry.id   AF-A0A1Z9KEL3-F1
#
_cell.length_a   1.000
_cell.length_b   1.000
_cell.length_c   1.000
_cell.angle_alpha   90.00
_cell.angle_beta   90.00
_cell.angle_gamma   90.00
#
_symmetry.space_group_name_H-M   'P 1'
#
loop_
_entity.id
_entity.type
_entity.pdbx_description
1 polymer ?
#
loop_
_entity_poly.entity_id
_entity_poly.type
_entity_poly.pdbx_seq_one_letter_code
_entity_poly.pdbx_strand_id
1 'polypeptide(L)' 'MKTILKNIVLFISSSLFSSAGATQVLVGQTIPDFEMIGTDGAPYSKDTLEGNYFVIAFFPKAFTGG' A
#
# COMPACT_ATOMS: atom_id res chain seq x y z
N MET A 1 35.91 14.74 11.81
CA MET A 1 35.65 13.94 10.58
C MET A 1 34.56 12.89 10.78
N LYS A 2 34.63 12.02 11.80
CA LYS A 2 33.62 10.96 12.06
C LYS A 2 32.18 11.47 12.18
N THR A 3 31.97 12.63 12.80
CA THR A 3 30.64 13.24 12.96
C THR A 3 30.04 13.76 11.65
N ILE A 4 30.89 14.31 10.77
CA ILE A 4 30.45 14.83 9.46
C ILE A 4 30.03 13.68 8.55
N LEU A 5 30.81 12.60 8.55
CA LEU A 5 30.48 11.39 7.79
C LEU A 5 29.17 10.74 8.28
N LYS A 6 28.95 10.70 9.61
CA LYS A 6 27.69 10.21 10.19
C LYS A 6 26.49 11.01 9.70
N ASN A 7 26.60 12.33 9.66
CA ASN A 7 25.49 13.20 9.26
C ASN A 7 25.19 13.08 7.76
N ILE A 8 26.21 12.87 6.92
CA ILE A 8 26.02 12.62 5.48
C ILE A 8 25.30 11.29 5.25
N VAL A 9 25.71 10.22 5.94
CA VAL A 9 25.06 8.91 5.86
C VAL A 9 23.60 8.98 6.32
N LEU A 10 23.33 9.73 7.39
CA LEU A 10 21.96 9.93 7.90
C LEU A 10 21.08 10.65 6.87
N PHE A 11 21.61 11.69 6.21
CA PHE A 11 20.90 12.48 5.21
C PHE A 11 20.56 11.68 3.95
N ILE A 12 21.51 10.88 3.45
CA ILE A 12 21.28 10.00 2.28
C ILE A 12 20.28 8.90 2.61
N SER A 13 20.32 8.35 3.83
CA SER A 13 19.34 7.34 4.24
C SER A 13 17.92 7.91 4.28
N SER A 14 17.73 9.15 4.75
CA SER A 14 16.40 9.77 4.81
C SER A 14 15.79 10.09 3.45
N SER A 15 16.59 10.37 2.41
CA SER A 15 16.06 10.69 1.09
C SER A 15 15.58 9.44 0.32
N LEU A 16 16.15 8.26 0.61
CA LEU A 16 15.77 7.00 -0.02
C LEU A 16 14.39 6.46 0.42
N PHE A 17 13.88 6.88 1.58
CA PHE A 17 12.55 6.49 2.07
C PHE A 17 11.43 7.49 1.73
N SER A 18 11.73 8.61 1.06
CA SER A 18 10.72 9.63 0.73
C SER A 18 9.83 9.29 -0.47
N SER A 19 10.04 8.15 -1.15
CA SER A 19 9.28 7.75 -2.34
C SER A 19 8.12 6.78 -2.07
N ALA A 20 7.67 6.62 -0.82
CA ALA A 20 6.40 5.94 -0.52
C ALA A 20 5.18 6.80 -0.93
N GLY A 21 5.21 7.36 -2.13
CA GLY A 21 4.06 7.97 -2.77
C GLY A 21 3.11 6.87 -3.21
N ALA A 22 1.85 6.95 -2.77
CA ALA A 22 0.78 6.06 -3.20
C ALA A 22 0.76 6.00 -4.73
N THR A 23 1.14 4.86 -5.30
CA THR A 23 1.03 4.64 -6.74
C THR A 23 -0.46 4.64 -7.07
N GLN A 24 -0.92 5.68 -7.77
CA GLN A 24 -2.31 5.78 -8.17
C GLN A 24 -2.61 4.66 -9.17
N VAL A 25 -3.57 3.79 -8.82
CA VAL A 25 -4.11 2.82 -9.77
C VAL A 25 -4.93 3.60 -10.80
N LEU A 26 -4.43 3.65 -12.04
CA LEU A 26 -5.09 4.33 -13.16
C LEU A 26 -6.01 3.34 -13.91
N VAL A 27 -7.09 3.85 -14.49
CA VAL A 27 -7.99 3.06 -15.33
C VAL A 27 -7.19 2.43 -16.48
N GLY A 28 -7.38 1.13 -16.70
CA GLY A 28 -6.69 0.36 -17.74
C GLY A 28 -5.33 -0.23 -17.32
N GLN A 29 -4.85 0.03 -16.10
CA GLN A 29 -3.71 -0.66 -15.53
C GLN A 29 -4.14 -1.95 -14.82
N THR A 30 -3.26 -2.95 -14.85
CA THR A 30 -3.43 -4.17 -14.03
C THR A 30 -3.43 -3.77 -12.56
N ILE A 31 -4.38 -4.32 -11.80
CA ILE A 31 -4.45 -4.10 -10.36
C ILE A 31 -3.21 -4.71 -9.67
N PRO A 32 -2.65 -4.05 -8.64
CA PRO A 32 -1.61 -4.66 -7.81
C PRO A 32 -2.11 -5.94 -7.12
N ASP A 33 -1.20 -6.83 -6.76
CA ASP A 33 -1.53 -7.97 -5.93
C ASP A 33 -2.01 -7.51 -4.55
N PHE A 34 -3.04 -8.18 -4.03
CA PHE A 34 -3.61 -7.94 -2.72
C PHE A 34 -4.18 -9.24 -2.13
N GLU A 35 -4.23 -9.28 -0.81
CA GLU A 35 -4.93 -10.32 -0.06
C GLU A 35 -5.62 -9.67 1.15
N MET A 36 -6.91 -9.94 1.33
CA MET A 36 -7.73 -9.39 2.41
C MET A 36 -8.64 -10.47 2.98
N ILE A 37 -8.78 -10.53 4.30
CA ILE A 37 -9.73 -11.44 4.95
C ILE A 37 -11.09 -10.75 5.09
N GLY A 38 -12.13 -11.37 4.56
CA GLY A 38 -13.50 -10.90 4.70
C GLY A 38 -14.06 -11.13 6.10
N THR A 39 -15.20 -10.51 6.40
CA THR A 39 -15.92 -10.73 7.66
C THR A 39 -16.52 -12.13 7.78
N ASP A 40 -16.62 -12.84 6.65
CA ASP A 40 -16.94 -14.26 6.54
C ASP A 40 -15.76 -15.18 6.87
N GLY A 41 -14.56 -14.62 7.07
CA GLY A 41 -13.32 -15.36 7.29
C GLY A 41 -12.67 -15.89 6.01
N ALA A 42 -13.22 -15.60 4.82
CA ALA A 42 -12.66 -16.04 3.56
C ALA A 42 -11.55 -15.08 3.08
N PRO A 43 -10.47 -15.60 2.45
CA PRO A 43 -9.47 -14.75 1.80
C PRO A 43 -9.98 -14.27 0.43
N TYR A 44 -9.78 -12.99 0.15
CA TYR A 44 -10.06 -12.33 -1.12
C TYR A 44 -8.78 -11.73 -1.71
N SER A 45 -8.49 -12.10 -2.95
CA SER A 45 -7.36 -11.65 -3.76
C SER A 45 -7.78 -11.38 -5.21
N LYS A 46 -6.86 -10.83 -6.01
CA LYS A 46 -6.98 -10.70 -7.46
C LYS A 46 -7.49 -11.99 -8.12
N ASP A 47 -6.92 -13.13 -7.76
CA ASP A 47 -7.20 -14.41 -8.42
C ASP A 47 -8.56 -14.96 -8.01
N THR A 48 -8.92 -14.85 -6.72
CA THR A 48 -10.24 -15.30 -6.24
C THR A 48 -11.40 -14.48 -6.82
N LEU A 49 -11.12 -13.25 -7.26
CA LEU A 49 -12.10 -12.32 -7.80
C LEU A 49 -12.05 -12.24 -9.34
N GLU A 50 -11.28 -13.09 -10.00
CA GLU A 50 -11.22 -13.13 -11.46
C GLU A 50 -12.61 -13.34 -12.07
N GLY A 51 -12.89 -12.61 -13.16
CA GLY A 51 -14.20 -12.62 -13.83
C GLY A 51 -15.30 -11.84 -13.11
N ASN A 52 -15.04 -11.28 -11.92
CA ASN A 52 -15.99 -10.46 -11.18
C ASN A 52 -15.57 -8.99 -11.15
N TYR A 53 -16.55 -8.09 -11.17
CA TYR A 53 -16.30 -6.67 -10.90
C TYR A 53 -16.30 -6.43 -9.39
N PHE A 54 -15.30 -5.70 -8.90
CA PHE A 54 -15.17 -5.34 -7.49
C PHE A 54 -14.59 -3.93 -7.35
N VAL A 55 -14.72 -3.36 -6.14
CA VAL A 55 -14.22 -2.03 -5.79
C VAL A 55 -13.36 -2.15 -4.54
N ILE A 56 -12.13 -1.60 -4.59
CA ILE A 56 -11.30 -1.40 -3.40
C ILE A 56 -11.50 0.03 -2.93
N ALA A 57 -11.95 0.19 -1.69
CA ALA A 57 -12.16 1.48 -1.05
C ALA A 57 -11.27 1.61 0.19
N PHE A 58 -10.50 2.70 0.25
CA PHE A 58 -9.61 3.00 1.36
C PHE A 58 -10.29 3.95 2.34
N PHE A 59 -10.53 3.49 3.56
CA PHE A 59 -11.09 4.30 4.64
C PHE A 59 -10.01 4.55 5.71
N PRO A 60 -9.83 5.80 6.21
CA PRO A 60 -8.91 6.09 7.31
C PRO A 60 -9.22 5.27 8.57
N LYS A 61 -10.49 4.92 8.74
CA LYS A 61 -11.00 4.01 9.77
C LYS A 61 -12.16 3.22 9.18
N ALA A 62 -11.97 1.91 9.00
CA ALA A 62 -12.95 1.03 8.37
C ALA A 62 -14.21 0.78 9.21
N PHE A 63 -14.17 1.06 10.52
CA PHE A 63 -15.27 0.84 11.45
C PHE A 63 -15.68 2.15 12.12
N THR A 64 -16.76 2.74 11.64
CA THR A 64 -17.53 3.74 12.37
C THR A 64 -18.62 2.99 13.13
N GLY A 65 -18.37 2.65 14.39
CA GLY A 65 -19.28 1.85 15.23
C GLY A 65 -20.55 2.62 15.60
N GLY A 66 -21.43 2.83 14.62
CA GLY A 66 -22.78 3.37 14.74
C GLY A 66 -23.78 2.43 14.09
#